data_AF-Q7RJ79-F1
#
_entry.id   AF-Q7RJ79-F1
#
_cell.length_a   1.000
_cell.length_b   1.000
_cell.length_c   1.000
_cell.angle_alpha   90.00
_cell.angle_beta   90.00
_cell.angle_gamma   90.00
#
_symmetry.space_group_name_H-M   'P 1'
#
loop_
_entity.id
_entity.type
_entity.pdbx_description
1 polymer ?
#
loop_
_entity_poly.entity_id
_entity_poly.type
_entity_poly.pdbx_seq_one_letter_code
_entity_poly.pdbx_strand_id
1 'polypeptide(L)'
;YYFEKLVNINLNNVNTNNFTELLRKITQIIIWGDKHDDQIFQYFCEDNIFTHFIYLLRQDINKTIRIQVYQSLTLLIQNLQKDISLYYIFSNNKINNLIYTTFINQDEDIIPYYISMIKSISFFLNYDTSKFFFNEKNKKFPLYTESLRLYKFNDIITRTYVKNIILNIFKSKFVHLSL
;
A
#
# COMPACT_ATOMS: atom_id res chain seq x y z
N TYR A 1 16.05 11.43 -12.43
CA TYR A 1 16.82 11.75 -11.21
C TYR A 1 16.22 11.17 -9.93
N TYR A 2 15.06 11.62 -9.43
CA TYR A 2 14.55 11.13 -8.13
C TYR A 2 14.17 9.65 -8.14
N PHE A 3 13.46 9.20 -9.18
CA PHE A 3 13.06 7.80 -9.35
C PHE A 3 14.27 6.88 -9.50
N GLU A 4 15.18 7.21 -10.40
CA GLU A 4 16.47 6.54 -10.56
C GLU A 4 17.26 6.42 -9.24
N LYS A 5 17.30 7.47 -8.43
CA LYS A 5 17.96 7.44 -7.11
C LYS A 5 17.31 6.47 -6.13
N LEU A 6 15.98 6.30 -6.20
CA LEU A 6 15.26 5.29 -5.41
C LEU A 6 15.58 3.88 -5.89
N VAL A 7 15.57 3.67 -7.20
CA VAL A 7 15.84 2.36 -7.84
C VAL A 7 17.25 1.87 -7.52
N ASN A 8 18.24 2.76 -7.54
CA ASN A 8 19.66 2.42 -7.36
C ASN A 8 20.18 2.62 -5.92
N ILE A 9 19.30 2.80 -4.93
CA ILE A 9 19.73 3.10 -3.56
C ILE A 9 20.46 1.89 -2.92
N ASN A 10 21.64 2.13 -2.36
CA ASN A 10 22.32 1.14 -1.50
C ASN A 10 21.88 1.32 -0.04
N LEU A 11 21.03 0.41 0.45
CA LEU A 11 20.42 0.49 1.78
C LEU A 11 21.40 0.41 2.96
N ASN A 12 22.62 -0.13 2.76
CA ASN A 12 23.55 -0.37 3.86
C ASN A 12 24.10 0.92 4.49
N ASN A 13 24.21 2.01 3.72
CA ASN A 13 24.83 3.27 4.16
C ASN A 13 23.95 4.50 3.89
N VAL A 14 22.64 4.37 4.10
CA VAL A 14 21.70 5.46 3.82
C VAL A 14 21.56 6.39 5.02
N ASN A 15 21.68 7.70 4.80
CA ASN A 15 21.25 8.69 5.77
C ASN A 15 19.71 8.69 5.87
N THR A 16 19.20 8.26 7.03
CA THR A 16 17.76 8.12 7.32
C THR A 16 16.94 9.35 6.95
N ASN A 17 17.39 10.56 7.32
CA ASN A 17 16.64 11.79 7.09
C ASN A 17 16.57 12.12 5.60
N ASN A 18 17.73 12.08 4.92
CA ASN A 18 17.79 12.38 3.49
C ASN A 18 16.94 11.41 2.66
N PHE A 19 16.89 10.13 3.04
CA PHE A 19 16.10 9.14 2.32
C PHE A 19 14.60 9.26 2.63
N THR A 20 14.24 9.56 3.87
CA THR A 20 12.86 9.87 4.25
C THR A 20 12.34 11.06 3.42
N GLU A 21 13.13 12.13 3.29
CA GLU A 21 12.77 13.27 2.44
C GLU A 21 12.69 12.91 0.96
N LEU A 22 13.58 12.04 0.46
CA LEU A 22 13.52 11.55 -0.91
C LEU A 22 12.20 10.82 -1.18
N LEU A 23 11.80 9.89 -0.30
CA LEU A 23 10.54 9.16 -0.41
C LEU A 23 9.33 10.10 -0.41
N ARG A 24 9.35 11.13 0.45
CA ARG A 24 8.29 12.13 0.51
C ARG A 24 8.19 12.95 -0.77
N LYS A 25 9.33 13.42 -1.30
CA LYS A 25 9.37 14.17 -2.57
C LYS A 25 8.88 13.33 -3.75
N ILE A 26 9.33 12.07 -3.83
CA ILE A 26 8.85 11.12 -4.86
C ILE A 26 7.33 10.99 -4.78
N THR A 27 6.78 10.78 -3.59
CA THR A 27 5.33 10.66 -3.37
C THR A 27 4.57 11.90 -3.85
N GLN A 28 5.04 13.09 -3.49
CA GLN A 28 4.41 14.35 -3.88
C GLN A 28 4.46 14.56 -5.40
N ILE A 29 5.59 14.27 -6.03
CA ILE A 29 5.78 14.36 -7.48
C ILE A 29 4.81 13.42 -8.21
N ILE A 30 4.65 12.18 -7.73
CA ILE A 30 3.72 11.22 -8.34
C ILE A 30 2.27 11.70 -8.24
N ILE A 31 1.85 12.16 -7.06
CA ILE A 31 0.48 12.68 -6.85
C ILE A 31 0.22 13.92 -7.72
N TRP A 32 1.21 14.80 -7.84
CA TRP A 32 1.09 15.97 -8.70
C TRP A 32 1.07 15.57 -10.18
N GLY A 33 1.94 14.65 -10.60
CA GLY A 33 2.00 14.13 -11.97
C GLY A 33 0.70 13.47 -12.40
N ASP A 34 0.10 12.64 -11.53
CA ASP A 34 -1.21 12.05 -11.78
C ASP A 34 -2.28 13.09 -12.14
N LYS A 35 -2.22 14.28 -11.53
CA LYS A 35 -3.21 15.34 -11.75
C LYS A 35 -2.87 16.28 -12.90
N HIS A 36 -1.60 16.53 -13.16
CA HIS A 36 -1.16 17.67 -13.98
C HIS A 36 -0.20 17.31 -15.11
N ASP A 37 0.47 16.14 -15.06
CA ASP A 37 1.48 15.76 -16.05
C ASP A 37 1.59 14.23 -16.20
N ASP A 38 0.96 13.72 -17.27
CA ASP A 38 0.94 12.29 -17.58
C ASP A 38 2.33 11.69 -17.81
N GLN A 39 3.32 12.49 -18.24
CA GLN A 39 4.68 11.97 -18.46
C GLN A 39 5.32 11.53 -17.15
N ILE A 40 5.09 12.28 -16.05
CA ILE A 40 5.58 11.90 -14.72
C ILE A 40 4.95 10.58 -14.27
N PHE A 41 3.64 10.42 -14.51
CA PHE A 41 2.96 9.17 -14.18
C PHE A 41 3.47 8.01 -15.04
N GLN A 42 3.75 8.25 -16.32
CA GLN A 42 4.35 7.26 -17.20
C GLN A 42 5.71 6.78 -16.66
N TYR A 43 6.60 7.69 -16.23
CA TYR A 43 7.87 7.29 -15.60
C TYR A 43 7.66 6.48 -14.31
N PHE A 44 6.68 6.84 -13.49
CA PHE A 44 6.31 6.07 -12.29
C PHE A 44 5.90 4.62 -12.63
N CYS A 45 5.22 4.45 -13.77
CA CYS A 45 4.83 3.14 -14.29
C CYS A 45 6.03 2.35 -14.85
N GLU A 46 6.81 2.97 -15.74
CA GLU A 46 7.96 2.35 -16.42
C GLU A 46 9.02 1.87 -15.41
N ASP A 47 9.38 2.72 -14.45
CA ASP A 47 10.38 2.39 -13.42
C ASP A 47 9.83 1.51 -12.28
N ASN A 48 8.56 1.08 -12.36
CA ASN A 48 7.90 0.25 -11.35
C ASN A 48 8.03 0.81 -9.92
N ILE A 49 7.90 2.12 -9.75
CA ILE A 49 8.21 2.80 -8.48
C ILE A 49 7.30 2.32 -7.34
N PHE A 50 6.02 2.03 -7.61
CA PHE A 50 5.13 1.44 -6.61
C PHE A 50 5.67 0.11 -6.04
N THR A 51 6.19 -0.75 -6.92
CA THR A 51 6.78 -2.03 -6.54
C THR A 51 8.05 -1.84 -5.71
N HIS A 52 8.84 -0.79 -6.00
CA HIS A 52 10.01 -0.44 -5.19
C HIS A 52 9.63 -0.04 -3.76
N PHE A 53 8.55 0.72 -3.55
CA PHE A 53 8.04 0.98 -2.19
C PHE A 53 7.66 -0.32 -1.46
N ILE A 54 6.99 -1.26 -2.14
CA ILE A 54 6.67 -2.59 -1.58
C ILE A 54 7.95 -3.35 -1.23
N TYR A 55 8.95 -3.33 -2.12
CA TYR A 55 10.24 -3.97 -1.91
C TYR A 55 10.95 -3.45 -0.66
N LEU A 56 10.95 -2.13 -0.43
CA LEU A 56 11.56 -1.51 0.76
C LEU A 56 10.97 -2.04 2.07
N LEU A 57 9.65 -2.27 2.13
CA LEU A 57 9.01 -2.81 3.35
C LEU A 57 9.47 -4.25 3.68
N ARG A 58 10.01 -4.98 2.70
CA ARG A 58 10.57 -6.33 2.88
C ARG A 58 12.02 -6.33 3.31
N GLN A 59 12.71 -5.19 3.18
CA GLN A 59 14.11 -5.07 3.56
C GLN A 59 14.26 -4.80 5.05
N ASP A 60 15.45 -5.05 5.56
CA ASP A 60 15.86 -4.54 6.86
C ASP A 60 16.24 -3.06 6.71
N ILE A 61 15.34 -2.19 7.18
CA ILE A 61 15.46 -0.74 7.04
C ILE A 61 15.12 -0.08 8.36
N ASN A 62 15.70 1.10 8.58
CA ASN A 62 15.41 1.91 9.76
C ASN A 62 13.90 2.14 9.92
N LYS A 63 13.42 2.07 11.16
CA LYS A 63 12.00 2.27 11.53
C LYS A 63 11.40 3.56 10.96
N THR A 64 12.13 4.67 10.98
CA THR A 64 11.68 5.95 10.41
C THR A 64 11.47 5.86 8.90
N ILE A 65 12.37 5.17 8.18
CA ILE A 65 12.23 4.91 6.75
C ILE A 65 10.98 4.06 6.51
N ARG A 66 10.81 2.98 7.28
CA ARG A 66 9.66 2.07 7.18
C ARG A 66 8.33 2.81 7.37
N ILE A 67 8.25 3.67 8.39
CA ILE A 67 7.08 4.52 8.64
C ILE A 67 6.81 5.44 7.42
N GLN A 68 7.85 6.10 6.90
CA GLN A 68 7.72 6.97 5.73
C GLN A 68 7.26 6.19 4.49
N VAL A 69 7.71 4.96 4.29
CA VAL A 69 7.23 4.11 3.19
C VAL A 69 5.73 3.80 3.32
N TYR A 70 5.26 3.42 4.52
CA TYR A 70 3.82 3.21 4.76
C TYR A 70 2.99 4.47 4.51
N GLN A 71 3.46 5.62 4.99
CA GLN A 71 2.80 6.91 4.76
C GLN A 71 2.75 7.25 3.27
N SER A 72 3.85 7.02 2.55
CA SER A 72 3.97 7.27 1.11
C SER A 72 2.97 6.43 0.33
N LEU A 73 2.95 5.12 0.56
CA LEU A 73 1.98 4.20 -0.05
C LEU A 73 0.54 4.59 0.26
N THR A 74 0.25 4.93 1.52
CA THR A 74 -1.08 5.39 1.95
C THR A 74 -1.51 6.64 1.17
N LEU A 75 -0.63 7.64 1.06
CA LEU A 75 -0.91 8.87 0.32
C LEU A 75 -1.14 8.62 -1.17
N LEU A 76 -0.32 7.77 -1.80
CA LEU A 76 -0.53 7.38 -3.21
C LEU A 76 -1.91 6.74 -3.39
N ILE A 77 -2.24 5.75 -2.57
CA ILE A 77 -3.54 5.06 -2.63
C ILE A 77 -4.70 6.03 -2.46
N GLN A 78 -4.60 7.01 -1.56
CA GLN A 78 -5.68 7.96 -1.28
C GLN A 78 -5.84 9.07 -2.34
N ASN A 79 -4.76 9.44 -3.04
CA ASN A 79 -4.74 10.68 -3.84
C ASN A 79 -4.61 10.47 -5.35
N LEU A 80 -4.27 9.27 -5.81
CA LEU A 80 -4.38 8.94 -7.23
C LEU A 80 -5.85 8.92 -7.64
N GLN A 81 -6.18 9.62 -8.71
CA GLN A 81 -7.57 9.86 -9.13
C GLN A 81 -7.87 9.31 -10.53
N LYS A 82 -6.88 9.25 -11.42
CA LYS A 82 -7.10 8.74 -12.77
C LYS A 82 -7.32 7.23 -12.76
N ASP A 83 -8.28 6.77 -13.56
CA ASP A 83 -8.59 5.34 -13.69
C ASP A 83 -7.35 4.53 -14.06
N ILE A 84 -6.55 4.99 -15.04
CA ILE A 84 -5.30 4.34 -15.46
C ILE A 84 -4.37 4.14 -14.26
N SER A 85 -4.27 5.14 -13.40
CA SER A 85 -3.39 5.13 -12.24
C SER A 85 -3.87 4.17 -11.16
N LEU A 86 -5.17 4.17 -10.90
CA LEU A 86 -5.82 3.20 -10.02
C LEU A 86 -5.63 1.77 -10.56
N TYR A 87 -5.93 1.53 -11.83
CA TYR A 87 -5.71 0.24 -12.47
C TYR A 87 -4.26 -0.20 -12.35
N TYR A 88 -3.29 0.69 -12.56
CA TYR A 88 -1.88 0.35 -12.42
C TYR A 88 -1.50 -0.12 -11.01
N ILE A 89 -1.98 0.56 -9.95
CA ILE A 89 -1.64 0.18 -8.56
C ILE A 89 -2.40 -1.07 -8.11
N PHE A 90 -3.67 -1.25 -8.52
CA PHE A 90 -4.52 -2.38 -8.09
C PHE A 90 -4.29 -3.65 -8.92
N SER A 91 -3.85 -3.53 -10.17
CA SER A 91 -3.65 -4.67 -11.06
C SER A 91 -2.34 -5.41 -10.80
N ASN A 92 -2.17 -6.54 -11.51
CA ASN A 92 -0.98 -7.38 -11.45
C ASN A 92 -0.60 -7.83 -10.02
N ASN A 93 -1.62 -8.05 -9.19
CA ASN A 93 -1.47 -8.54 -7.82
C ASN A 93 -0.59 -7.65 -6.90
N LYS A 94 -0.31 -6.39 -7.28
CA LYS A 94 0.58 -5.49 -6.54
C LYS A 94 0.05 -5.18 -5.15
N ILE A 95 -1.25 -4.88 -5.02
CA ILE A 95 -1.89 -4.65 -3.73
C ILE A 95 -1.93 -5.91 -2.88
N ASN A 96 -2.23 -7.06 -3.47
CA ASN A 96 -2.21 -8.32 -2.72
C ASN A 96 -0.81 -8.64 -2.20
N ASN A 97 0.23 -8.39 -3.01
CA ASN A 97 1.62 -8.51 -2.57
C ASN A 97 1.94 -7.51 -1.44
N LEU A 98 1.47 -6.26 -1.53
CA LEU A 98 1.62 -5.26 -0.49
C LEU A 98 0.99 -5.75 0.82
N ILE A 99 -0.27 -6.18 0.79
CA ILE A 99 -1.01 -6.64 1.97
C ILE A 99 -0.31 -7.84 2.62
N TYR A 100 0.07 -8.85 1.83
CA TYR A 100 0.70 -10.05 2.40
C TYR A 100 2.06 -9.80 3.01
N THR A 101 2.87 -8.93 2.42
CA THR A 101 4.29 -8.81 2.79
C THR A 101 4.56 -7.83 3.91
N THR A 102 3.55 -7.11 4.36
CA THR A 102 3.73 -6.01 5.31
C THR A 102 3.23 -6.31 6.71
N PHE A 103 2.52 -7.42 6.94
CA PHE A 103 2.06 -7.79 8.28
C PHE A 103 3.16 -8.40 9.19
N ILE A 104 4.22 -8.95 8.60
CA ILE A 104 5.24 -9.69 9.35
C ILE A 104 6.15 -8.70 10.10
N ASN A 105 6.25 -8.88 11.42
CA ASN A 105 7.17 -8.18 12.34
C ASN A 105 6.93 -6.68 12.60
N GLN A 106 5.66 -6.23 12.65
CA GLN A 106 5.39 -4.84 13.02
C GLN A 106 5.42 -4.66 14.55
N ASP A 107 6.40 -3.89 15.02
CA ASP A 107 6.44 -3.23 16.33
C ASP A 107 5.17 -2.37 16.54
N GLU A 108 4.75 -2.18 17.78
CA GLU A 108 3.52 -1.44 18.15
C GLU A 108 3.48 -0.05 17.51
N ASP A 109 4.65 0.59 17.36
CA ASP A 109 4.78 1.92 16.76
C ASP A 109 4.53 1.95 15.24
N ILE A 110 4.66 0.83 14.53
CA ILE A 110 4.47 0.78 13.06
C ILE A 110 3.04 0.39 12.70
N ILE A 111 2.37 -0.36 13.59
CA ILE A 111 1.00 -0.85 13.39
C ILE A 111 -0.01 0.23 12.99
N PRO A 112 -0.02 1.45 13.57
CA PRO A 112 -0.93 2.50 13.15
C PRO A 112 -0.82 2.88 11.67
N TYR A 113 0.41 2.90 11.13
CA TYR A 113 0.66 3.23 9.74
C TYR A 113 0.24 2.10 8.80
N TYR A 114 0.51 0.85 9.19
CA TYR A 114 0.00 -0.32 8.47
C TYR A 114 -1.53 -0.34 8.43
N ILE A 115 -2.21 -0.13 9.56
CA ILE A 115 -3.67 -0.09 9.63
C ILE A 115 -4.23 1.03 8.75
N SER A 116 -3.62 2.22 8.79
CA SER A 116 -4.03 3.35 7.93
C SER A 116 -3.95 3.00 6.45
N MET A 117 -2.88 2.32 6.04
CA MET A 117 -2.70 1.83 4.67
C MET A 117 -3.80 0.81 4.30
N ILE A 118 -4.01 -0.24 5.12
CA ILE A 118 -5.03 -1.26 4.85
C ILE A 118 -6.43 -0.66 4.79
N LYS A 119 -6.75 0.28 5.69
CA LYS A 119 -8.03 1.01 5.67
C LYS A 119 -8.20 1.75 4.35
N SER A 120 -7.17 2.45 3.89
CA SER A 120 -7.18 3.19 2.63
C SER A 120 -7.42 2.27 1.44
N ILE A 121 -6.75 1.12 1.42
CA ILE A 121 -6.97 0.07 0.42
C ILE A 121 -8.43 -0.42 0.46
N SER A 122 -9.01 -0.63 1.65
CA SER A 122 -10.38 -1.13 1.80
C SER A 122 -11.46 -0.19 1.25
N PHE A 123 -11.20 1.11 1.12
CA PHE A 123 -12.15 2.05 0.52
C PHE A 123 -12.32 1.86 -0.97
N PHE A 124 -11.34 1.23 -1.62
CA PHE A 124 -11.44 0.88 -3.03
C PHE A 124 -12.23 -0.41 -3.24
N LEU A 125 -12.73 -1.09 -2.20
CA LEU A 125 -13.58 -2.27 -2.35
C LEU A 125 -14.99 -1.88 -2.78
N ASN A 126 -15.34 -2.23 -4.02
CA ASN A 126 -16.69 -2.16 -4.54
C ASN A 126 -16.93 -3.33 -5.51
N TYR A 127 -18.11 -3.33 -6.15
CA TYR A 127 -18.49 -4.39 -7.09
C TYR A 127 -17.46 -4.59 -8.21
N ASP A 128 -16.96 -3.52 -8.82
CA ASP A 128 -16.09 -3.56 -9.99
C ASP A 128 -14.62 -3.88 -9.66
N THR A 129 -14.17 -3.47 -8.47
CA THR A 129 -12.77 -3.55 -8.04
C THR A 129 -12.46 -4.73 -7.14
N SER A 130 -13.47 -5.34 -6.51
CA SER A 130 -13.32 -6.46 -5.56
C SER A 130 -12.43 -7.60 -6.09
N LYS A 131 -12.53 -7.90 -7.40
CA LYS A 131 -11.69 -8.89 -8.10
C LYS A 131 -10.18 -8.63 -7.98
N PHE A 132 -9.74 -7.37 -7.90
CA PHE A 132 -8.30 -7.04 -7.75
C PHE A 132 -7.74 -7.49 -6.40
N PHE A 133 -8.59 -7.60 -5.40
CA PHE A 133 -8.24 -8.02 -4.05
C PHE A 133 -8.41 -9.52 -3.83
N PHE A 134 -8.84 -10.26 -4.85
CA PHE A 134 -8.90 -11.71 -4.79
C PHE A 134 -7.66 -12.29 -5.46
N ASN A 135 -6.96 -13.16 -4.74
CA ASN A 135 -5.87 -13.92 -5.32
C ASN A 135 -6.42 -15.27 -5.78
N GLU A 136 -6.62 -15.40 -7.09
CA GLU A 136 -7.20 -16.60 -7.70
C GLU A 136 -6.34 -17.86 -7.47
N LYS A 137 -5.01 -17.72 -7.46
CA LYS A 137 -4.10 -18.86 -7.33
C LYS A 137 -4.23 -19.56 -5.99
N ASN A 138 -4.38 -18.80 -4.91
CA ASN A 138 -4.50 -19.35 -3.56
C ASN A 138 -5.94 -19.34 -3.03
N LYS A 139 -6.90 -18.85 -3.83
CA LYS A 139 -8.31 -18.64 -3.47
C LYS A 139 -8.48 -17.88 -2.15
N LYS A 140 -7.65 -16.85 -1.93
CA LYS A 140 -7.69 -16.03 -0.71
C LYS A 140 -8.02 -14.59 -1.03
N PHE A 141 -8.67 -13.96 -0.07
CA PHE A 141 -8.89 -12.53 -0.02
C PHE A 141 -7.92 -11.93 1.01
N PRO A 142 -6.76 -11.35 0.60
CA PRO A 142 -5.70 -10.96 1.53
C PRO A 142 -6.18 -9.90 2.52
N LEU A 143 -7.00 -8.94 2.07
CA LEU A 143 -7.60 -7.93 2.96
C LEU A 143 -8.38 -8.57 4.11
N TYR A 144 -9.14 -9.64 3.84
CA TYR A 144 -9.90 -10.35 4.87
C TYR A 144 -8.96 -11.07 5.83
N THR A 145 -8.01 -11.84 5.28
CA THR A 145 -7.07 -12.64 6.07
C THR A 145 -6.22 -11.76 7.00
N GLU A 146 -5.66 -10.66 6.49
CA GLU A 146 -4.82 -9.77 7.29
C GLU A 146 -5.64 -8.93 8.28
N SER A 147 -6.88 -8.56 7.94
CA SER A 147 -7.78 -7.90 8.89
C SER A 147 -8.09 -8.80 10.09
N LEU A 148 -8.28 -10.11 9.87
CA LEU A 148 -8.47 -11.04 10.96
C LEU A 148 -7.23 -11.14 11.87
N ARG A 149 -6.03 -11.10 11.30
CA ARG A 149 -4.79 -11.13 12.10
C ARG A 149 -4.60 -9.89 12.96
N LEU A 150 -5.16 -8.75 12.57
CA LEU A 150 -5.14 -7.53 13.38
C LEU A 150 -5.94 -7.64 14.69
N TYR A 151 -6.86 -8.62 14.83
CA TYR A 151 -7.54 -8.87 16.11
C TYR A 151 -6.60 -9.27 17.25
N LYS A 152 -5.35 -9.66 16.95
CA LYS A 152 -4.33 -9.90 17.98
C LYS A 152 -3.98 -8.64 18.78
N PHE A 153 -4.19 -7.45 18.21
CA PHE A 153 -4.01 -6.18 18.89
C PHE A 153 -5.30 -5.85 19.64
N ASN A 154 -5.18 -5.68 20.96
CA ASN A 154 -6.34 -5.61 21.84
C ASN A 154 -6.93 -4.20 21.99
N ASP A 155 -6.39 -3.21 21.28
CA ASP A 155 -6.81 -1.83 21.42
C ASP A 155 -8.12 -1.52 20.66
N ILE A 156 -8.88 -0.56 21.18
CA ILE A 156 -10.21 -0.19 20.68
C ILE A 156 -10.14 0.33 19.24
N ILE A 157 -9.06 1.05 18.91
CA ILE A 157 -8.88 1.70 17.63
C ILE A 157 -8.70 0.63 16.54
N THR A 158 -7.76 -0.31 16.73
CA THR A 158 -7.53 -1.44 15.81
C THR A 158 -8.79 -2.27 15.63
N ARG A 159 -9.51 -2.61 16.72
CA ARG A 159 -10.77 -3.35 16.63
C ARG A 159 -11.84 -2.62 15.80
N THR A 160 -11.95 -1.31 15.94
CA THR A 160 -12.88 -0.48 15.16
C THR A 160 -12.50 -0.49 13.68
N TYR A 161 -11.21 -0.39 13.37
CA TYR A 161 -10.71 -0.47 12.00
C TYR A 161 -10.99 -1.82 11.35
N VAL A 162 -10.69 -2.91 12.04
CA VAL A 162 -10.94 -4.26 11.54
C VAL A 162 -12.43 -4.46 11.24
N LYS A 163 -13.32 -4.03 12.14
CA LYS A 163 -14.77 -4.05 11.90
C LYS A 163 -15.16 -3.28 10.63
N ASN A 164 -14.62 -2.08 10.43
CA ASN A 164 -14.91 -1.28 9.24
C ASN A 164 -14.43 -1.94 7.94
N ILE A 165 -13.24 -2.54 7.94
CA ILE A 165 -12.73 -3.27 6.77
C ILE A 165 -13.61 -4.47 6.47
N ILE A 166 -13.96 -5.26 7.48
CA ILE A 166 -14.85 -6.41 7.35
C ILE A 166 -16.23 -5.98 6.81
N LEU A 167 -16.78 -4.87 7.30
CA LEU A 167 -18.04 -4.31 6.79
C LEU A 167 -17.92 -3.88 5.32
N ASN A 168 -16.82 -3.25 4.91
CA ASN A 168 -16.60 -2.87 3.51
C ASN A 168 -16.47 -4.10 2.60
N ILE A 169 -15.84 -5.17 3.09
CA ILE A 169 -15.73 -6.46 2.40
C ILE A 169 -17.14 -7.06 2.20
N PHE A 170 -17.95 -7.15 3.26
CA PHE A 170 -19.30 -7.75 3.16
C PHE A 170 -20.29 -6.91 2.36
N LYS A 171 -20.12 -5.59 2.30
CA LYS A 171 -20.93 -4.73 1.39
C LYS A 171 -20.72 -5.06 -0.09
N SER A 172 -19.58 -5.65 -0.45
CA SER A 172 -19.27 -6.00 -1.83
C SER A 172 -19.91 -7.35 -2.21
N LYS A 173 -20.95 -7.33 -3.05
CA LYS A 173 -21.68 -8.53 -3.51
C LYS A 173 -20.79 -9.66 -4.06
N PHE A 174 -19.63 -9.34 -4.63
CA PHE A 174 -18.69 -10.34 -5.15
C PHE A 174 -18.16 -11.29 -4.07
N VAL A 175 -17.96 -10.78 -2.84
CA VAL A 175 -17.41 -11.57 -1.73
C VAL A 175 -18.41 -12.64 -1.26
N HIS A 176 -19.71 -12.38 -1.38
CA HIS A 176 -20.76 -13.37 -1.06
C HIS A 176 -20.74 -14.62 -1.94
N LEU A 177 -20.07 -14.57 -3.10
CA LEU A 177 -19.98 -15.68 -4.05
C LEU A 177 -18.60 -16.37 -4.03
N SER A 178 -17.63 -15.81 -3.33
CA SER A 178 -16.21 -16.23 -3.40
C SER A 178 -15.56 -16.56 -2.04
N LEU A 179 -16.26 -16.31 -0.93
CA LEU A 179 -16.02 -16.95 0.38
C LEU A 179 -16.95 -18.14 0.56
#